data_AF-A0A9D6Z776-F1
#
_entry.id   AF-A0A9D6Z776-F1
#
_cell.length_a   1.000
_cell.length_b   1.000
_cell.length_c   1.000
_cell.angle_alpha   90.00
_cell.angle_beta   90.00
_cell.angle_gamma   90.00
#
_symmetry.space_group_name_H-M   'P 1'
#
loop_
_entity.id
_entity.type
_entity.pdbx_description
1 polymer ?
#
loop_
_entity_poly.entity_id
_entity_poly.type
_entity_poly.pdbx_seq_one_letter_code
_entity_poly.pdbx_strand_id
1 'polypeptide(L)'
;MKFRKNNQVRKMIVDSCGLIDGRIVELATAGFTPSEIIIPQFILRELQMLADGNDSYKRERARFGLDVARKLQTINTTNVHVNRENFPNIKTTDDKLVILARKLSADLYTTDYNLNKVASVEGVKVLNINELALSLRPHVLPGEKKKVKIV
;
A
#
# COMPACT_ATOMS: atom_id res chain seq x y z
N MET A 1 -29.70 -12.26 22.45
CA MET A 1 -28.23 -12.22 22.30
C MET A 1 -27.89 -11.29 21.14
N LYS A 2 -27.55 -10.02 21.41
CA LYS A 2 -27.26 -9.03 20.36
C LYS A 2 -25.82 -9.23 19.90
N PHE A 3 -25.60 -9.73 18.69
CA PHE A 3 -24.30 -9.64 18.02
C PHE A 3 -24.01 -8.16 17.73
N ARG A 4 -23.28 -7.48 18.63
CA ARG A 4 -22.58 -6.25 18.26
C ARG A 4 -21.48 -6.68 17.27
N LYS A 5 -21.75 -6.59 15.96
CA LYS A 5 -20.65 -6.44 15.00
C LYS A 5 -19.94 -5.15 15.43
N ASN A 6 -18.75 -5.27 16.01
CA ASN A 6 -17.85 -4.14 16.12
C ASN A 6 -17.64 -3.67 14.68
N ASN A 7 -18.28 -2.56 14.33
CA ASN A 7 -18.19 -1.94 13.01
C ASN A 7 -16.82 -1.24 12.91
N GLN A 8 -15.74 -1.99 13.14
CA GLN A 8 -14.38 -1.48 12.99
C GLN A 8 -14.18 -1.18 11.52
N VAL A 9 -14.10 0.13 11.24
CA VAL A 9 -13.70 0.68 9.96
C VAL A 9 -12.35 0.06 9.61
N ARG A 10 -12.30 -0.70 8.51
CA ARG A 10 -11.01 -1.24 8.04
C ARG A 10 -10.15 -0.08 7.54
N LYS A 11 -8.90 -0.10 7.97
CA LYS A 11 -7.89 0.90 7.63
C LYS A 11 -6.76 0.26 6.87
N MET A 12 -6.13 1.01 5.99
CA MET A 12 -4.97 0.58 5.24
C MET A 12 -3.88 1.64 5.34
N ILE A 13 -2.65 1.24 5.65
CA ILE A 13 -1.46 2.09 5.57
C ILE A 13 -0.75 1.80 4.26
N VAL A 14 -0.25 2.84 3.59
CA VAL A 14 0.47 2.72 2.32
C VAL A 14 1.94 3.13 2.51
N ASP A 15 2.86 2.30 2.01
CA ASP A 15 4.30 2.60 1.99
C ASP A 15 4.75 3.30 0.69
N SER A 16 6.05 3.62 0.59
CA SER A 16 6.62 4.26 -0.60
C SER A 16 6.59 3.34 -1.82
N CYS A 17 6.87 2.05 -1.66
CA CYS A 17 6.84 1.08 -2.77
C CYS A 17 5.43 0.92 -3.38
N GLY A 18 4.38 0.90 -2.54
CA GLY A 18 3.00 0.84 -2.97
C GLY A 18 2.54 2.12 -3.68
N LEU A 19 2.99 3.28 -3.22
CA LEU A 19 2.74 4.55 -3.92
C LEU A 19 3.47 4.61 -5.27
N ILE A 20 4.72 4.17 -5.32
CA ILE A 20 5.52 4.14 -6.56
C ILE A 20 4.95 3.14 -7.58
N ASP A 21 4.31 2.06 -7.13
CA ASP A 21 3.61 1.11 -8.01
C ASP A 21 2.36 1.73 -8.66
N GLY A 22 1.61 2.54 -7.90
CA GLY A 22 0.51 3.36 -8.41
C GLY A 22 -0.82 2.65 -8.65
N ARG A 23 -0.87 1.31 -8.74
CA ARG A 23 -2.13 0.56 -8.98
C ARG A 23 -3.17 0.71 -7.88
N ILE A 24 -2.76 1.19 -6.69
CA ILE A 24 -3.68 1.51 -5.59
C ILE A 24 -4.74 2.56 -5.98
N VAL A 25 -4.44 3.48 -6.91
CA VAL A 25 -5.41 4.46 -7.41
C VAL A 25 -6.57 3.78 -8.14
N GLU A 26 -6.27 2.80 -8.99
CA GLU A 26 -7.29 2.02 -9.71
C GLU A 26 -8.12 1.17 -8.74
N LEU A 27 -7.45 0.52 -7.77
CA LEU A 27 -8.15 -0.24 -6.73
C LEU A 27 -9.11 0.64 -5.93
N ALA A 28 -8.67 1.83 -5.54
CA ALA A 28 -9.49 2.76 -4.77
C ALA A 28 -10.66 3.29 -5.60
N THR A 29 -10.39 3.69 -6.85
CA THR A 29 -11.42 4.19 -7.77
C THR A 29 -12.49 3.13 -8.05
N ALA A 30 -12.09 1.86 -8.23
CA ALA A 30 -13.00 0.74 -8.44
C ALA A 30 -13.72 0.26 -7.16
N GLY A 31 -13.40 0.81 -5.99
CA GLY A 31 -14.04 0.45 -4.71
C GLY A 31 -13.51 -0.83 -4.05
N PHE A 32 -12.32 -1.30 -4.43
CA PHE A 32 -11.67 -2.50 -3.88
C PHE A 32 -10.73 -2.20 -2.70
N THR A 33 -10.74 -0.99 -2.15
CA THR A 33 -9.96 -0.60 -0.97
C THR A 33 -10.84 -0.43 0.27
N PRO A 34 -10.26 -0.44 1.48
CA PRO A 34 -10.98 -0.08 2.70
C PRO A 34 -11.49 1.36 2.68
N SER A 35 -12.40 1.66 3.60
CA SER A 35 -13.02 2.99 3.76
C SER A 35 -12.06 4.08 4.24
N GLU A 36 -10.88 3.71 4.77
CA GLU A 36 -9.87 4.64 5.24
C GLU A 36 -8.49 4.22 4.75
N ILE A 37 -7.82 5.11 4.01
CA ILE A 37 -6.41 4.96 3.59
C ILE A 37 -5.58 6.01 4.32
N ILE A 38 -4.48 5.55 4.90
CA ILE A 38 -3.55 6.34 5.68
C ILE A 38 -2.22 6.40 4.95
N ILE A 39 -1.77 7.61 4.64
CA ILE A 39 -0.44 7.86 4.09
C ILE A 39 0.42 8.46 5.20
N PRO A 40 1.44 7.75 5.72
CA PRO A 40 2.27 8.31 6.78
C PRO A 40 3.14 9.47 6.27
N GLN A 41 3.24 10.54 7.06
CA GLN A 41 4.03 11.72 6.71
C GLN A 41 5.52 11.39 6.50
N PHE A 42 6.05 10.39 7.20
CA PHE A 42 7.44 9.97 7.01
C PHE A 42 7.67 9.26 5.66
N ILE A 43 6.67 8.60 5.09
CA ILE A 43 6.73 8.04 3.73
C ILE A 43 6.75 9.16 2.68
N LEU A 44 5.92 10.19 2.85
CA LEU A 44 5.96 11.36 1.95
C LEU A 44 7.32 12.06 2.00
N ARG A 45 7.94 12.17 3.19
CA ARG A 45 9.28 12.74 3.34
C ARG A 45 10.36 11.89 2.67
N GLU A 46 10.30 10.58 2.80
CA GLU A 46 11.22 9.66 2.11
C GLU A 46 11.14 9.84 0.59
N LEU A 47 9.91 9.88 0.04
CA LEU A 47 9.70 10.15 -1.39
C LEU A 47 10.24 11.53 -1.80
N GLN A 48 10.03 12.57 -1.00
CA GLN A 48 10.60 13.90 -1.27
C GLN A 48 12.13 13.87 -1.33
N MET A 49 12.78 13.26 -0.33
CA MET A 49 14.25 13.13 -0.31
C MET A 49 14.78 12.36 -1.52
N LEU A 50 14.07 11.31 -1.96
CA LEU A 50 14.42 10.57 -3.17
C LEU A 50 14.19 11.40 -4.44
N ALA A 51 13.14 12.22 -4.47
CA ALA A 51 12.81 13.12 -5.59
C ALA A 51 13.84 14.27 -5.77
N ASP A 52 14.55 14.61 -4.70
CA ASP A 52 15.60 15.64 -4.68
C ASP A 52 17.02 15.05 -4.85
N GLY A 53 17.15 13.72 -4.92
CA GLY A 53 18.44 13.03 -5.01
C GLY A 53 19.13 13.13 -6.38
N ASN A 54 20.36 12.64 -6.48
CA ASN A 54 21.17 12.75 -7.72
C ASN A 54 20.84 11.71 -8.80
N ASP A 55 20.17 10.61 -8.46
CA ASP A 55 19.81 9.53 -9.38
C ASP A 55 18.50 9.85 -10.12
N SER A 56 18.57 10.04 -11.44
CA SER A 56 17.39 10.44 -12.24
C SER A 56 16.26 9.43 -12.21
N TYR A 57 16.58 8.15 -12.25
CA TYR A 57 15.57 7.10 -12.26
C TYR A 57 14.85 7.03 -10.91
N LYS A 58 15.59 7.12 -9.80
CA LYS A 58 14.99 7.19 -8.45
C LYS A 58 14.15 8.45 -8.27
N ARG A 59 14.62 9.60 -8.78
CA ARG A 59 13.87 10.86 -8.71
C ARG A 59 12.52 10.77 -9.41
N GLU A 60 12.49 10.28 -10.64
CA GLU A 60 11.26 10.16 -11.44
C GLU A 60 10.25 9.24 -10.76
N ARG A 61 10.71 8.10 -10.25
CA ARG A 61 9.86 7.17 -9.50
C ARG A 61 9.30 7.80 -8.22
N ALA A 62 10.12 8.53 -7.48
CA ALA A 62 9.68 9.18 -6.25
C ALA A 62 8.65 10.29 -6.51
N ARG A 63 8.85 11.10 -7.57
CA ARG A 63 7.86 12.08 -8.04
C ARG A 63 6.53 11.41 -8.42
N PHE A 64 6.60 10.30 -9.15
CA PHE A 64 5.42 9.51 -9.47
C PHE A 64 4.69 9.03 -8.20
N GLY A 65 5.41 8.55 -7.18
CA GLY A 65 4.82 8.17 -5.89
C GLY A 65 4.11 9.33 -5.17
N LEU A 66 4.67 10.54 -5.23
CA LEU A 66 4.02 11.75 -4.69
C LEU A 66 2.77 12.13 -5.49
N ASP A 67 2.80 12.00 -6.82
CA ASP A 67 1.64 12.23 -7.68
C ASP A 67 0.51 11.21 -7.39
N VAL A 68 0.87 9.94 -7.15
CA VAL A 68 -0.08 8.90 -6.73
C VAL A 68 -0.70 9.25 -5.39
N ALA A 69 0.08 9.69 -4.40
CA ALA A 69 -0.44 10.13 -3.11
C ALA A 69 -1.44 11.29 -3.26
N ARG A 70 -1.14 12.27 -4.12
CA ARG A 70 -2.04 13.38 -4.43
C ARG A 70 -3.33 12.90 -5.10
N LYS A 71 -3.23 12.00 -6.08
CA LYS A 71 -4.40 11.41 -6.77
C LYS A 71 -5.29 10.66 -5.79
N LEU A 72 -4.73 9.85 -4.90
CA LEU A 72 -5.51 9.14 -3.87
C LEU A 72 -6.35 10.10 -3.02
N GLN A 73 -5.83 11.26 -2.65
CA GLN A 73 -6.58 12.26 -1.87
C GLN A 73 -7.76 12.89 -2.62
N THR A 74 -7.83 12.76 -3.94
CA THR A 74 -8.94 13.27 -4.76
C THR A 74 -10.06 12.23 -4.98
N ILE A 75 -9.88 11.00 -4.52
CA ILE A 75 -10.83 9.90 -4.70
C ILE A 75 -11.95 10.00 -3.65
N ASN A 76 -13.20 9.91 -4.09
CA ASN A 76 -14.37 10.04 -3.21
C ASN A 76 -14.86 8.71 -2.61
N THR A 77 -14.37 7.57 -3.10
CA THR A 77 -14.81 6.22 -2.66
C THR A 77 -14.21 5.80 -1.31
N THR A 78 -13.15 6.47 -0.85
CA THR A 78 -12.44 6.16 0.38
C THR A 78 -11.90 7.43 1.03
N ASN A 79 -11.85 7.47 2.36
CA ASN A 79 -11.29 8.61 3.08
C ASN A 79 -9.76 8.48 3.14
N VAL A 80 -9.06 9.31 2.37
CA VAL A 80 -7.59 9.33 2.34
C VAL A 80 -7.05 10.51 3.15
N HIS A 81 -6.19 10.24 4.12
CA HIS A 81 -5.58 11.29 4.92
C HIS A 81 -4.12 10.99 5.28
N VAL A 82 -3.40 12.05 5.65
CA VAL A 82 -2.00 11.95 6.06
C VAL A 82 -1.92 11.79 7.57
N ASN A 83 -1.30 10.71 8.04
CA ASN A 83 -0.99 10.52 9.45
C ASN A 83 0.36 11.17 9.77
N ARG A 84 0.38 12.05 10.78
CA ARG A 84 1.57 12.81 11.19
C ARG A 84 2.24 12.29 12.46
N GLU A 85 1.87 11.08 12.89
CA GLU A 85 2.51 10.46 14.04
C GLU A 85 4.01 10.27 13.77
N ASN A 86 4.81 10.49 14.80
CA ASN A 86 6.26 10.38 14.74
C ASN A 86 6.76 9.27 15.65
N PHE A 87 7.89 8.69 15.27
CA PHE A 87 8.52 7.59 15.98
C PHE A 87 10.02 7.90 16.14
N PRO A 88 10.38 8.86 17.01
CA PRO A 88 11.76 9.36 17.11
C PRO A 88 12.76 8.28 17.54
N ASN A 89 12.32 7.31 18.35
CA ASN A 89 13.16 6.23 18.86
C ASN A 89 13.28 5.02 17.91
N ILE A 90 12.57 5.05 16.77
CA ILE A 90 12.57 3.97 15.79
C ILE A 90 13.43 4.39 14.61
N LYS A 91 14.43 3.57 14.28
CA LYS A 91 15.42 3.91 13.24
C LYS A 91 14.89 3.65 11.85
N THR A 92 14.38 2.44 11.60
CA THR A 92 13.98 2.01 10.26
C THR A 92 12.59 2.53 9.89
N THR A 93 12.34 2.75 8.61
CA THR A 93 11.00 3.09 8.09
C THR A 93 10.03 1.91 8.25
N ASP A 94 10.53 0.70 8.01
CA ASP A 94 9.78 -0.56 8.09
C ASP A 94 9.20 -0.79 9.49
N ASP A 95 10.00 -0.63 10.54
CA ASP A 95 9.53 -0.77 11.92
C ASP A 95 8.46 0.27 12.26
N LYS A 96 8.58 1.50 11.73
CA LYS A 96 7.56 2.56 11.93
C LYS A 96 6.24 2.18 11.27
N LEU A 97 6.29 1.63 10.06
CA LEU A 97 5.10 1.15 9.35
C LEU A 97 4.41 0.04 10.13
N VAL A 98 5.16 -0.96 10.60
CA VAL A 98 4.62 -2.09 11.37
C VAL A 98 4.02 -1.61 12.70
N ILE A 99 4.74 -0.76 13.45
CA ILE A 99 4.23 -0.20 14.72
C ILE A 99 2.95 0.61 14.49
N LEU A 100 2.93 1.47 13.46
CA LEU A 100 1.75 2.29 13.14
C LEU A 100 0.58 1.40 12.71
N ALA A 101 0.81 0.36 11.90
CA ALA A 101 -0.22 -0.59 11.47
C ALA A 101 -0.85 -1.31 12.66
N ARG A 102 -0.02 -1.82 13.58
CA ARG A 102 -0.50 -2.47 14.81
C ARG A 102 -1.29 -1.50 15.68
N LYS A 103 -0.75 -0.29 15.91
CA LYS A 103 -1.39 0.74 16.73
C LYS A 103 -2.78 1.12 16.21
N LEU A 104 -2.92 1.25 14.89
CA LEU A 104 -4.17 1.65 14.25
C LEU A 104 -5.08 0.46 13.87
N SER A 105 -4.64 -0.78 14.15
CA SER A 105 -5.32 -1.99 13.66
C SER A 105 -5.58 -1.93 12.15
N ALA A 106 -4.59 -1.47 11.40
CA ALA A 106 -4.64 -1.27 9.95
C ALA A 106 -3.90 -2.38 9.21
N ASP A 107 -4.40 -2.71 8.02
CA ASP A 107 -3.67 -3.56 7.07
C ASP A 107 -2.53 -2.74 6.42
N LEU A 108 -1.42 -3.38 6.04
CA LEU A 108 -0.29 -2.73 5.36
C LEU A 108 -0.33 -3.03 3.85
N TYR A 109 -0.48 -2.00 3.02
CA TYR A 109 -0.33 -2.11 1.57
C TYR A 109 1.11 -1.83 1.18
N THR A 110 1.79 -2.85 0.68
CA THR A 110 3.18 -2.77 0.20
C THR A 110 3.42 -3.76 -0.93
N THR A 111 4.33 -3.41 -1.84
CA THR A 111 4.88 -4.33 -2.84
C THR A 111 6.25 -4.89 -2.44
N ASP A 112 6.83 -4.43 -1.33
CA ASP A 112 8.11 -4.91 -0.81
C ASP A 112 7.95 -6.29 -0.16
N TYR A 113 8.74 -7.24 -0.64
CA TYR A 113 8.67 -8.63 -0.20
C TYR A 113 9.25 -8.85 1.20
N ASN A 114 10.29 -8.10 1.58
CA ASN A 114 10.93 -8.23 2.88
C ASN A 114 10.06 -7.59 3.97
N LEU A 115 9.53 -6.40 3.71
CA LEU A 115 8.57 -5.75 4.61
C LEU A 115 7.32 -6.61 4.79
N ASN A 116 6.82 -7.25 3.71
CA ASN A 116 5.71 -8.19 3.81
C ASN A 116 6.00 -9.31 4.83
N LYS A 117 7.16 -9.98 4.72
CA LYS A 117 7.55 -11.03 5.65
C LYS A 117 7.63 -10.55 7.09
N VAL A 118 8.32 -9.43 7.33
CA VAL A 118 8.51 -8.89 8.68
C VAL A 118 7.17 -8.48 9.29
N ALA A 119 6.33 -7.76 8.55
CA ALA A 119 5.01 -7.32 8.99
C ALA A 119 4.08 -8.51 9.32
N SER A 120 4.11 -9.56 8.49
CA SER A 120 3.31 -10.77 8.71
C SER A 120 3.71 -11.52 9.99
N VAL A 121 5.01 -11.60 10.30
CA VAL A 121 5.51 -12.20 11.56
C VAL A 121 5.04 -11.41 12.78
N GLU A 122 4.96 -10.08 12.66
CA GLU A 122 4.45 -9.17 13.68
C GLU A 122 2.92 -9.11 13.78
N GLY A 123 2.21 -9.98 13.04
CA GLY A 123 0.75 -10.08 13.05
C GLY A 123 0.04 -8.95 12.32
N VAL A 124 0.75 -8.18 11.48
CA VAL A 124 0.15 -7.19 10.59
C VAL A 124 -0.26 -7.87 9.29
N LYS A 125 -1.54 -7.75 8.93
CA LYS A 125 -2.02 -8.25 7.65
C LYS A 125 -1.49 -7.40 6.51
N VAL A 126 -0.87 -8.04 5.54
CA VAL A 126 -0.28 -7.39 4.36
C VAL A 126 -1.19 -7.54 3.15
N LEU A 127 -1.32 -6.47 2.37
CA LEU A 127 -2.07 -6.40 1.13
C LEU A 127 -1.10 -6.11 -0.01
N ASN A 128 -0.61 -7.17 -0.66
CA ASN A 128 0.32 -7.06 -1.77
C ASN A 128 -0.41 -7.15 -3.11
N ILE A 129 -0.33 -6.10 -3.92
CA ILE A 129 -1.02 -6.04 -5.22
C ILE A 129 -0.48 -7.05 -6.24
N ASN A 130 0.78 -7.50 -6.11
CA ASN A 130 1.31 -8.55 -6.96
C ASN A 130 0.62 -9.89 -6.67
N GLU A 131 0.44 -10.22 -5.39
CA GLU A 131 -0.28 -11.43 -4.97
C GLU A 131 -1.75 -11.38 -5.38
N LEU A 132 -2.39 -10.22 -5.25
CA LEU A 132 -3.75 -10.01 -5.74
C LEU A 132 -3.84 -10.22 -7.26
N ALA A 133 -2.97 -9.59 -8.05
CA ALA A 133 -2.98 -9.72 -9.50
C ALA A 133 -2.75 -11.18 -9.96
N LEU A 134 -1.89 -11.93 -9.26
CA LEU A 134 -1.70 -13.36 -9.51
C LEU A 134 -2.97 -14.16 -9.21
N SER A 135 -3.67 -13.83 -8.13
CA SER A 135 -4.90 -14.50 -7.69
C SER A 135 -6.12 -14.20 -8.57
N LEU A 136 -6.11 -13.05 -9.26
CA LEU A 136 -7.16 -12.65 -10.21
C LEU A 136 -6.98 -13.22 -11.62
N ARG A 137 -5.96 -14.06 -11.85
CA ARG A 137 -5.79 -14.73 -13.15
C ARG A 137 -7.01 -15.62 -13.42
N PRO A 138 -7.69 -15.47 -14.57
CA PRO A 138 -8.82 -16.33 -14.92
C PRO A 138 -8.40 -17.80 -14.87
N HIS A 139 -9.25 -18.65 -14.29
CA HIS A 139 -9.10 -20.08 -14.43
C HIS A 139 -9.20 -20.45 -15.90
N VAL A 140 -8.28 -21.31 -16.37
CA VAL A 140 -8.31 -21.80 -17.75
C VAL A 140 -9.49 -22.74 -17.87
N LEU A 141 -10.39 -22.46 -18.81
CA LEU A 141 -11.52 -23.34 -19.08
C LEU A 141 -11.10 -24.50 -19.98
N PRO A 142 -11.71 -25.69 -19.85
CA PRO A 142 -11.49 -26.79 -20.79
C PRO A 142 -11.72 -26.31 -22.23
N GLY A 143 -10.71 -26.49 -23.09
CA GLY A 143 -10.78 -26.11 -24.51
C GLY A 143 -10.09 -24.79 -24.88
N GLU A 144 -9.67 -23.97 -23.93
CA GLU A 144 -8.91 -22.74 -24.23
C GLU A 144 -7.46 -23.05 -24.62
N LYS A 145 -7.04 -22.58 -25.80
CA LYS A 145 -5.64 -22.67 -26.26
C LYS A 145 -4.91 -21.37 -25.94
N LYS A 146 -3.85 -21.43 -25.11
CA LYS A 146 -2.95 -20.28 -24.88
C LYS A 146 -1.69 -20.41 -25.74
N LYS A 147 -1.33 -19.34 -26.46
CA LYS A 147 -0.02 -19.20 -27.08
C LYS A 147 0.95 -18.60 -26.07
N VAL A 148 2.02 -19.32 -25.75
CA VAL A 148 3.11 -18.85 -24.89
C VAL A 148 4.31 -18.55 -25.77
N LYS A 149 4.92 -17.38 -25.59
CA LYS A 149 6.21 -17.04 -26.20
C LYS A 149 7.29 -17.20 -25.13
N ILE A 150 8.25 -18.08 -25.39
CA ILE A 150 9.46 -18.22 -24.57
C ILE A 150 10.46 -17.19 -25.08
N VAL A 151 11.08 -16.45 -24.15
CA VAL A 151 12.13 -15.44 -24.41
C VAL A 151 13.37 -15.85 -23.65
#